data_AF-A0A962V6J6-F1
#
_entry.id   AF-A0A962V6J6-F1
#
_cell.length_a   1.000
_cell.length_b   1.000
_cell.length_c   1.000
_cell.angle_alpha   90.00
_cell.angle_beta   90.00
_cell.angle_gamma   90.00
#
_symmetry.space_group_name_H-M   'P 1'
#
loop_
_entity.id
_entity.type
_entity.pdbx_description
1 polymer ?
#
loop_
_entity_poly.entity_id
_entity_poly.type
_entity_poly.pdbx_seq_one_letter_code
_entity_poly.pdbx_strand_id
1 'polypeptide(L)'
;MRRQHHHLTSYAALWGYLLLMLFALGTARADIPQALYDNLGLDRNADPKALFEALEQRYYDPEQGAGKGKFGELWEPIPFSKYLNPHTFYEPPQTLQMTATRQQCIDCHSGVTPGWVHSWGNSVHANLEQIRQLPGDDPRAYKKDIITEVEDNLRSMGKLAADMTLAEVSCIDCHIDIGAQQGDHAKELRMPDGAVCGTCHLQQWAERESERDTLDWPHDQWPAGRPSHALDYRANVETAIWAGMPQREIAEGCTFCHNNQTKCDTCHTRHEFSTVEARKPEACATCHNGVDHNEYENFLLSKHGTIYQTRGDSWDWNVRLADAVEQGQQAPTCQLCHMEYQGEFSHNVVRKVRWGFNPMPAIADNLDHPWFEDRQAAWQETCSTCHSPRFAQAYLEFIDNGVKDGLAVEQDAK
;
A
#
# COMPACT_ATOMS: atom_id res chain seq x y z
N MET A 1 53.39 -58.69 -4.19
CA MET A 1 52.73 -59.81 -3.47
C MET A 1 51.22 -59.61 -3.58
N ARG A 2 50.51 -60.59 -4.17
CA ARG A 2 49.05 -60.64 -4.31
C ARG A 2 48.36 -60.97 -2.98
N ARG A 3 47.20 -60.36 -2.72
CA ARG A 3 46.03 -60.92 -2.01
C ARG A 3 44.84 -60.00 -2.34
N GLN A 4 44.07 -60.29 -3.39
CA GLN A 4 42.84 -61.12 -3.43
C GLN A 4 41.68 -60.62 -2.56
N HIS A 5 40.65 -60.21 -3.30
CA HIS A 5 39.27 -59.86 -2.98
C HIS A 5 38.53 -60.84 -2.07
N HIS A 6 37.54 -60.32 -1.33
CA HIS A 6 36.18 -60.87 -1.34
C HIS A 6 35.13 -59.76 -1.24
N HIS A 7 34.06 -59.97 -2.02
CA HIS A 7 32.91 -59.13 -2.33
C HIS A 7 31.86 -59.07 -1.22
N LEU A 8 31.07 -57.99 -1.20
CA LEU A 8 29.60 -57.91 -1.03
C LEU A 8 29.18 -56.51 -1.57
N THR A 9 28.74 -56.32 -2.81
CA THR A 9 27.32 -56.25 -3.29
C THR A 9 26.35 -55.56 -2.33
N SER A 10 25.38 -54.71 -2.68
CA SER A 10 25.01 -53.92 -3.87
C SER A 10 23.72 -53.18 -3.44
N TYR A 11 23.72 -51.85 -3.41
CA TYR A 11 22.55 -50.97 -3.49
C TYR A 11 23.15 -49.63 -3.99
N ALA A 12 23.19 -49.27 -5.28
CA ALA A 12 22.07 -48.93 -6.17
C ALA A 12 20.99 -48.13 -5.40
N ALA A 13 20.62 -46.91 -5.74
CA ALA A 13 20.96 -46.03 -6.85
C ALA A 13 20.26 -44.68 -6.55
N LEU A 14 20.62 -43.66 -7.33
CA LEU A 14 19.86 -42.44 -7.59
C LEU A 14 19.86 -41.39 -6.48
N TRP A 15 20.19 -40.18 -6.88
CA TRP A 15 19.69 -38.85 -6.48
C TRP A 15 20.82 -37.83 -6.66
N GLY A 16 21.39 -37.83 -7.87
CA GLY A 16 22.04 -36.66 -8.44
C GLY A 16 21.00 -35.99 -9.34
N TYR A 17 20.28 -35.00 -8.81
CA TYR A 17 19.48 -34.10 -9.64
C TYR A 17 20.17 -32.74 -9.67
N LEU A 18 20.65 -32.41 -10.87
CA LEU A 18 20.90 -31.05 -11.33
C LEU A 18 19.70 -30.17 -10.94
N LEU A 19 19.93 -29.17 -10.09
CA LEU A 19 19.09 -27.98 -10.06
C LEU A 19 19.63 -27.01 -11.12
N LEU A 20 19.13 -27.20 -12.35
CA LEU A 20 19.03 -26.15 -13.34
C LEU A 20 18.08 -25.09 -12.74
N MET A 21 18.64 -24.05 -12.14
CA MET A 21 17.89 -22.81 -11.89
C MET A 21 17.59 -22.18 -13.25
N LEU A 22 16.42 -22.52 -13.79
CA LEU A 22 15.74 -21.74 -14.80
C LEU A 22 15.46 -20.37 -14.18
N PHE A 23 16.14 -19.34 -14.68
CA PHE A 23 15.67 -17.97 -14.59
C PHE A 23 14.30 -17.90 -15.25
N ALA A 24 13.25 -18.04 -14.44
CA ALA A 24 11.91 -17.62 -14.82
C ALA A 24 11.91 -16.09 -14.75
N LEU A 25 12.07 -15.44 -15.90
CA LEU A 25 11.61 -14.07 -16.11
C LEU A 25 10.08 -14.09 -16.00
N GLY A 26 9.60 -14.03 -14.75
CA GLY A 26 8.20 -14.06 -14.39
C GLY A 26 7.65 -12.66 -14.28
N THR A 27 6.69 -12.34 -15.15
CA THR A 27 5.77 -11.21 -15.08
C THR A 27 5.30 -10.95 -13.65
N ALA A 28 5.38 -9.69 -13.20
CA ALA A 28 4.91 -9.26 -11.89
C ALA A 28 3.43 -9.61 -11.66
N ARG A 29 3.20 -10.63 -10.83
CA ARG A 29 1.94 -11.01 -10.18
C ARG A 29 2.23 -11.54 -8.74
N ALA A 30 3.39 -11.20 -8.22
CA ALA A 30 4.05 -11.99 -7.17
C ALA A 30 3.41 -11.81 -5.78
N ASP A 31 2.80 -10.67 -5.46
CA ASP A 31 2.46 -10.36 -4.05
C ASP A 31 0.97 -10.08 -3.76
N ILE A 32 0.04 -10.42 -4.66
CA ILE A 32 -1.39 -10.45 -4.32
C ILE A 32 -1.70 -11.79 -3.63
N PRO A 33 -2.14 -11.81 -2.35
CA PRO A 33 -2.44 -13.03 -1.60
C PRO A 33 -3.57 -13.85 -2.22
N GLN A 34 -3.46 -15.18 -2.17
CA GLN A 34 -4.49 -16.10 -2.68
C GLN A 34 -5.86 -15.87 -2.01
N ALA A 35 -5.88 -15.52 -0.72
CA ALA A 35 -7.10 -15.23 0.04
C ALA A 35 -7.97 -14.15 -0.62
N LEU A 36 -7.37 -13.15 -1.27
CA LEU A 36 -8.15 -12.12 -1.99
C LEU A 36 -8.91 -12.73 -3.17
N TYR A 37 -8.25 -13.56 -3.98
CA TYR A 37 -8.90 -14.23 -5.11
C TYR A 37 -10.02 -15.17 -4.66
N ASP A 38 -9.77 -15.94 -3.60
CA ASP A 38 -10.75 -16.86 -3.04
C ASP A 38 -12.00 -16.10 -2.56
N ASN A 39 -11.83 -14.98 -1.86
CA ASN A 39 -12.93 -14.14 -1.36
C ASN A 39 -13.65 -13.36 -2.46
N LEU A 40 -13.00 -13.09 -3.60
CA LEU A 40 -13.63 -12.52 -4.79
C LEU A 40 -14.27 -13.59 -5.70
N GLY A 41 -14.07 -14.87 -5.42
CA GLY A 41 -14.55 -15.96 -6.27
C GLY A 41 -13.86 -16.03 -7.63
N LEU A 42 -12.58 -15.66 -7.69
CA LEU A 42 -11.78 -15.61 -8.91
C LEU A 42 -10.63 -16.63 -8.90
N ASP A 43 -10.21 -17.08 -10.09
CA ASP A 43 -8.93 -17.78 -10.26
C ASP A 43 -7.78 -16.77 -10.21
N ARG A 44 -6.60 -17.18 -9.72
CA ARG A 44 -5.41 -16.32 -9.68
C ARG A 44 -4.96 -15.84 -11.07
N ASN A 45 -5.32 -16.57 -12.13
CA ASN A 45 -5.05 -16.21 -13.51
C ASN A 45 -6.20 -15.45 -14.18
N ALA A 46 -7.17 -14.94 -13.41
CA ALA A 46 -8.23 -14.11 -13.94
C ALA A 46 -7.67 -12.93 -14.77
N ASP A 47 -8.40 -12.61 -15.84
CA ASP A 47 -8.13 -11.45 -16.70
C ASP A 47 -8.09 -10.17 -15.84
N PRO A 48 -7.14 -9.22 -16.03
CA PRO A 48 -7.08 -7.98 -15.26
C PRO A 48 -8.42 -7.26 -15.12
N LYS A 49 -9.23 -7.22 -16.18
CA LYS A 49 -10.59 -6.68 -16.14
C LYS A 49 -11.48 -7.37 -15.10
N ALA A 50 -11.48 -8.70 -15.05
CA ALA A 50 -12.31 -9.44 -14.10
C ALA A 50 -11.88 -9.19 -12.65
N LEU A 51 -10.57 -9.10 -12.40
CA LEU A 51 -10.04 -8.73 -11.08
C LEU A 51 -10.46 -7.30 -10.70
N PHE A 52 -10.30 -6.34 -11.62
CA PHE A 52 -10.70 -4.96 -11.39
C PHE A 52 -12.20 -4.82 -11.09
N GLU A 53 -13.06 -5.43 -11.90
CA GLU A 53 -14.52 -5.36 -11.72
C GLU A 53 -14.96 -5.96 -10.38
N ALA A 54 -14.36 -7.09 -9.95
CA ALA A 54 -14.65 -7.69 -8.66
C ALA A 54 -14.16 -6.83 -7.48
N LEU A 55 -12.97 -6.23 -7.60
CA LEU A 55 -12.45 -5.29 -6.60
C LEU A 55 -13.31 -4.04 -6.52
N GLU A 56 -13.70 -3.46 -7.66
CA GLU A 56 -14.53 -2.26 -7.74
C GLU A 56 -15.90 -2.49 -7.11
N GLN A 57 -16.52 -3.62 -7.42
CA GLN A 57 -17.80 -4.01 -6.81
C GLN A 57 -17.68 -4.10 -5.29
N ARG A 58 -16.64 -4.76 -4.76
CA ARG A 58 -16.41 -4.88 -3.32
C ARG A 58 -16.07 -3.53 -2.68
N TYR A 59 -15.28 -2.70 -3.36
CA TYR A 59 -14.80 -1.42 -2.86
C TYR A 59 -15.92 -0.39 -2.71
N TYR A 60 -16.91 -0.40 -3.60
CA TYR A 60 -18.07 0.50 -3.54
C TYR A 60 -19.29 -0.07 -2.80
N ASP A 61 -19.22 -1.30 -2.30
CA ASP A 61 -20.32 -1.91 -1.53
C ASP A 61 -20.41 -1.31 -0.11
N PRO A 62 -21.54 -0.70 0.28
CA PRO A 62 -21.75 -0.19 1.65
C PRO A 62 -21.58 -1.25 2.74
N GLU A 63 -21.94 -2.51 2.47
CA GLU A 63 -21.77 -3.61 3.44
C GLU A 63 -20.28 -3.93 3.68
N GLN A 64 -19.45 -3.63 2.68
CA GLN A 64 -17.99 -3.75 2.72
C GLN A 64 -17.30 -2.49 3.25
N GLY A 65 -18.05 -1.45 3.62
CA GLY A 65 -17.54 -0.25 4.28
C GLY A 65 -17.45 1.00 3.41
N ALA A 66 -18.09 1.03 2.24
CA ALA A 66 -18.27 2.26 1.48
C ALA A 66 -19.35 3.17 2.11
N GLY A 67 -19.37 4.45 1.74
CA GLY A 67 -20.43 5.39 2.15
C GLY A 67 -20.26 5.98 3.55
N LYS A 68 -21.40 6.28 4.22
CA LYS A 68 -21.44 6.95 5.53
C LYS A 68 -21.20 6.01 6.73
N GLY A 69 -21.07 4.71 6.50
CA GLY A 69 -20.98 3.68 7.54
C GLY A 69 -22.26 3.49 8.36
N LYS A 70 -22.24 2.56 9.32
CA LYS A 70 -23.42 2.17 10.12
C LYS A 70 -24.04 3.29 10.97
N PHE A 71 -23.28 4.36 11.22
CA PHE A 71 -23.73 5.53 11.97
C PHE A 71 -24.06 6.72 11.05
N GLY A 72 -24.26 6.47 9.75
CA GLY A 72 -24.47 7.51 8.75
C GLY A 72 -25.63 8.47 9.03
N GLU A 73 -26.64 8.05 9.78
CA GLU A 73 -27.79 8.90 10.15
C GLU A 73 -27.47 9.91 11.27
N LEU A 74 -26.31 9.80 11.93
CA LEU A 74 -25.94 10.65 13.07
C LEU A 74 -25.15 11.90 12.67
N TRP A 75 -24.69 11.99 11.42
CA TRP A 75 -23.82 13.06 10.97
C TRP A 75 -24.08 13.42 9.51
N GLU A 76 -23.73 14.65 9.13
CA GLU A 76 -23.75 15.11 7.75
C GLU A 76 -22.37 15.60 7.31
N PRO A 77 -22.03 15.50 6.01
CA PRO A 77 -20.76 15.96 5.50
C PRO A 77 -20.62 17.48 5.66
N ILE A 78 -19.41 17.94 5.95
CA ILE A 78 -19.04 19.35 5.87
C ILE A 78 -18.48 19.66 4.47
N PRO A 79 -18.30 20.94 4.08
CA PRO A 79 -17.86 21.27 2.72
C PRO A 79 -16.56 20.61 2.26
N PHE A 80 -15.68 20.23 3.19
CA PHE A 80 -14.42 19.55 2.89
C PHE A 80 -14.55 18.02 2.76
N SER A 81 -15.60 17.40 3.31
CA SER A 81 -15.78 15.94 3.31
C SER A 81 -15.80 15.33 1.91
N LYS A 82 -16.22 16.11 0.90
CA LYS A 82 -16.17 15.72 -0.51
C LYS A 82 -14.78 15.45 -1.09
N TYR A 83 -13.73 15.90 -0.42
CA TYR A 83 -12.35 15.59 -0.82
C TYR A 83 -11.75 14.44 -0.02
N LEU A 84 -12.38 14.06 1.11
CA LEU A 84 -11.95 12.95 1.96
C LEU A 84 -12.71 11.65 1.65
N ASN A 85 -13.93 11.74 1.14
CA ASN A 85 -14.68 10.62 0.60
C ASN A 85 -15.41 11.06 -0.68
N PRO A 86 -14.68 11.16 -1.80
CA PRO A 86 -15.21 11.73 -3.02
C PRO A 86 -16.30 10.88 -3.65
N HIS A 87 -16.20 9.55 -3.59
CA HIS A 87 -17.22 8.66 -4.13
C HIS A 87 -18.62 8.95 -3.54
N THR A 88 -18.68 9.30 -2.26
CA THR A 88 -19.97 9.51 -1.57
C THR A 88 -20.48 10.95 -1.70
N PHE A 89 -19.59 11.95 -1.73
CA PHE A 89 -20.00 13.34 -1.51
C PHE A 89 -19.53 14.34 -2.58
N TYR A 90 -18.69 13.93 -3.53
CA TYR A 90 -18.16 14.87 -4.52
C TYR A 90 -19.16 15.15 -5.63
N GLU A 91 -19.40 16.44 -5.85
CA GLU A 91 -20.11 16.95 -7.02
C GLU A 91 -19.24 18.00 -7.74
N PRO A 92 -19.21 17.99 -9.08
CA PRO A 92 -18.51 19.00 -9.86
C PRO A 92 -18.98 20.43 -9.53
N PRO A 93 -18.06 21.41 -9.52
CA PRO A 93 -18.42 22.80 -9.33
C PRO A 93 -19.22 23.34 -10.52
N GLN A 94 -20.35 23.99 -10.23
CA GLN A 94 -21.24 24.59 -11.24
C GLN A 94 -20.79 25.98 -11.71
N THR A 95 -19.70 26.52 -11.15
CA THR A 95 -19.21 27.88 -11.40
C THR A 95 -18.62 28.09 -12.80
N LEU A 96 -18.21 27.01 -13.47
CA LEU A 96 -17.60 27.06 -14.79
C LEU A 96 -18.23 26.00 -15.70
N GLN A 97 -19.11 26.44 -16.59
CA GLN A 97 -19.81 25.59 -17.56
C GLN A 97 -19.03 25.59 -18.87
N MET A 98 -18.09 24.65 -18.99
CA MET A 98 -17.31 24.49 -20.21
C MET A 98 -16.98 23.03 -20.47
N THR A 99 -16.88 22.68 -21.75
CA THR A 99 -16.18 21.48 -22.19
C THR A 99 -14.72 21.84 -22.44
N ALA A 100 -13.80 21.13 -21.81
CA ALA A 100 -12.36 21.33 -21.96
C ALA A 100 -11.74 20.10 -22.61
N THR A 101 -10.83 20.32 -23.57
CA THR A 101 -9.94 19.27 -24.07
C THR A 101 -8.79 19.00 -23.11
N ARG A 102 -8.11 17.87 -23.29
CA ARG A 102 -6.87 17.51 -22.57
C ARG A 102 -5.87 18.66 -22.45
N GLN A 103 -5.55 19.32 -23.57
CA GLN A 103 -4.59 20.44 -23.57
C GLN A 103 -5.16 21.68 -22.87
N GLN A 104 -6.46 21.96 -23.02
CA GLN A 104 -7.11 23.09 -22.36
C GLN A 104 -7.13 22.96 -20.83
N CYS A 105 -7.15 21.74 -20.30
CA CYS A 105 -6.95 21.50 -18.87
C CYS A 105 -5.61 22.11 -18.41
N ILE A 106 -4.52 21.79 -19.11
CA ILE A 106 -3.17 22.24 -18.77
C ILE A 106 -3.04 23.76 -18.98
N ASP A 107 -3.49 24.27 -20.13
CA ASP A 107 -3.35 25.68 -20.48
C ASP A 107 -4.07 26.60 -19.47
N CYS A 108 -5.31 26.25 -19.11
CA CYS A 108 -6.08 27.02 -18.14
C CYS A 108 -5.50 26.90 -16.73
N HIS A 109 -5.21 25.67 -16.27
CA HIS A 109 -4.68 25.45 -14.92
C HIS A 109 -3.26 25.96 -14.72
N SER A 110 -2.50 26.23 -15.80
CA SER A 110 -1.23 26.95 -15.73
C SER A 110 -1.41 28.38 -15.20
N GLY A 111 -2.58 28.98 -15.41
CA GLY A 111 -2.94 30.28 -14.83
C GLY A 111 -3.70 30.19 -13.51
N VAL A 112 -4.54 29.17 -13.33
CA VAL A 112 -5.47 29.07 -12.18
C VAL A 112 -4.85 28.31 -11.00
N THR A 113 -4.15 27.20 -11.25
CA THR A 113 -3.49 26.37 -10.23
C THR A 113 -2.08 25.98 -10.69
N PRO A 114 -1.17 26.96 -10.89
CA PRO A 114 0.15 26.72 -11.49
C PRO A 114 0.97 25.67 -10.74
N GLY A 115 0.88 25.62 -9.41
CA GLY A 115 1.56 24.61 -8.60
C GLY A 115 1.19 23.18 -8.97
N TRP A 116 -0.07 22.90 -9.31
CA TRP A 116 -0.51 21.57 -9.73
C TRP A 116 0.01 21.20 -11.11
N VAL A 117 0.02 22.15 -12.04
CA VAL A 117 0.59 21.91 -13.37
C VAL A 117 2.10 21.70 -13.30
N HIS A 118 2.82 22.47 -12.48
CA HIS A 118 4.26 22.27 -12.28
C HIS A 118 4.57 20.92 -11.62
N SER A 119 3.83 20.55 -10.57
CA SER A 119 4.00 19.27 -9.87
C SER A 119 3.69 18.09 -10.80
N TRP A 120 2.59 18.15 -11.57
CA TRP A 120 2.29 17.16 -12.61
C TRP A 120 3.39 17.10 -13.68
N GLY A 121 3.87 18.24 -14.18
CA GLY A 121 4.92 18.30 -15.20
C GLY A 121 6.25 17.68 -14.75
N ASN A 122 6.52 17.62 -13.45
CA ASN A 122 7.69 16.94 -12.87
C ASN A 122 7.46 15.44 -12.62
N SER A 123 6.21 14.97 -12.68
CA SER A 123 5.84 13.59 -12.36
C SER A 123 6.23 12.60 -13.47
N VAL A 124 6.26 11.31 -13.12
CA VAL A 124 6.32 10.23 -14.11
C VAL A 124 5.08 10.21 -15.01
N HIS A 125 3.90 10.56 -14.47
CA HIS A 125 2.65 10.59 -15.22
C HIS A 125 2.71 11.49 -16.46
N ALA A 126 3.36 12.66 -16.37
CA ALA A 126 3.55 13.55 -17.51
C ALA A 126 4.68 13.12 -18.47
N ASN A 127 5.55 12.20 -18.05
CA ASN A 127 6.85 11.94 -18.69
C ASN A 127 7.12 10.45 -18.98
N LEU A 128 6.07 9.69 -19.35
CA LEU A 128 6.19 8.23 -19.58
C LEU A 128 7.24 7.88 -20.65
N GLU A 129 7.36 8.69 -21.70
CA GLU A 129 8.35 8.48 -22.75
C GLU A 129 9.80 8.62 -22.24
N GLN A 130 10.05 9.53 -21.31
CA GLN A 130 11.37 9.66 -20.69
C GLN A 130 11.73 8.39 -19.93
N ILE A 131 10.77 7.77 -19.23
CA ILE A 131 10.97 6.50 -18.53
C ILE A 131 11.26 5.36 -19.52
N ARG A 132 10.55 5.28 -20.65
CA ARG A 132 10.79 4.26 -21.69
C ARG A 132 12.22 4.33 -22.24
N GLN A 133 12.78 5.53 -22.34
CA GLN A 133 14.11 5.78 -22.90
C GLN A 133 15.27 5.60 -21.89
N LEU A 134 14.99 5.34 -20.61
CA LEU A 134 16.05 5.20 -19.61
C LEU A 134 17.02 4.04 -19.93
N PRO A 135 18.32 4.18 -19.65
CA PRO A 135 19.25 3.04 -19.65
C PRO A 135 18.80 1.93 -18.69
N GLY A 136 19.18 0.68 -18.96
CA GLY A 136 18.80 -0.46 -18.11
C GLY A 136 19.46 -0.46 -16.73
N ASP A 137 20.56 0.27 -16.57
CA ASP A 137 21.28 0.50 -15.31
C ASP A 137 20.79 1.74 -14.56
N ASP A 138 19.83 2.49 -15.09
CA ASP A 138 19.18 3.58 -14.34
C ASP A 138 18.32 2.97 -13.22
N PRO A 139 18.41 3.48 -11.98
CA PRO A 139 17.65 2.96 -10.83
C PRO A 139 16.13 3.05 -11.01
N ARG A 140 15.64 3.85 -11.97
CA ARG A 140 14.22 3.99 -12.31
C ARG A 140 13.78 3.08 -13.45
N ALA A 141 14.69 2.33 -14.08
CA ALA A 141 14.41 1.51 -15.26
C ALA A 141 13.31 0.46 -15.03
N TYR A 142 13.16 -0.05 -13.80
CA TYR A 142 12.08 -0.97 -13.43
C TYR A 142 10.68 -0.41 -13.70
N LYS A 143 10.52 0.93 -13.76
CA LYS A 143 9.24 1.58 -14.06
C LYS A 143 8.76 1.29 -15.49
N LYS A 144 9.64 0.86 -16.40
CA LYS A 144 9.25 0.43 -17.74
C LYS A 144 8.31 -0.78 -17.70
N ASP A 145 8.62 -1.75 -16.84
CA ASP A 145 7.79 -2.94 -16.67
C ASP A 145 6.43 -2.57 -16.09
N ILE A 146 6.38 -1.61 -15.16
CA ILE A 146 5.12 -1.06 -14.61
C ILE A 146 4.30 -0.36 -15.70
N ILE A 147 4.94 0.40 -16.60
CA ILE A 147 4.24 1.03 -17.73
C ILE A 147 3.63 -0.04 -18.65
N THR A 148 4.37 -1.11 -18.94
CA THR A 148 3.86 -2.25 -19.72
C THR A 148 2.67 -2.93 -19.04
N GLU A 149 2.77 -3.19 -17.72
CA GLU A 149 1.68 -3.75 -16.93
C GLU A 149 0.43 -2.87 -16.96
N VAL A 150 0.60 -1.55 -16.76
CA VAL A 150 -0.49 -0.56 -16.84
C VAL A 150 -1.15 -0.59 -18.21
N GLU A 151 -0.38 -0.60 -19.29
CA GLU A 151 -0.93 -0.66 -20.64
C GLU A 151 -1.71 -1.96 -20.88
N ASP A 152 -1.23 -3.10 -20.38
CA ASP A 152 -1.92 -4.39 -20.48
C ASP A 152 -3.23 -4.41 -19.68
N ASN A 153 -3.23 -3.83 -18.47
CA ASN A 153 -4.44 -3.63 -17.66
C ASN A 153 -5.47 -2.78 -18.43
N LEU A 154 -5.04 -1.65 -19.01
CA LEU A 154 -5.92 -0.77 -19.78
C LEU A 154 -6.44 -1.43 -21.06
N ARG A 155 -5.64 -2.26 -21.74
CA ARG A 155 -6.09 -3.03 -22.92
C ARG A 155 -7.16 -4.06 -22.53
N SER A 156 -6.93 -4.80 -21.43
CA SER A 156 -7.91 -5.76 -20.88
C SER A 156 -9.24 -5.07 -20.55
N MET A 157 -9.18 -3.86 -19.98
CA MET A 157 -10.36 -3.06 -19.64
C MET A 157 -10.97 -2.30 -20.84
N GLY A 158 -10.37 -2.37 -22.03
CA GLY A 158 -10.83 -1.66 -23.23
C GLY A 158 -10.62 -0.14 -23.18
N LYS A 159 -9.74 0.36 -22.32
CA LYS A 159 -9.36 1.77 -22.15
C LYS A 159 -8.15 2.18 -23.00
N LEU A 160 -7.41 1.21 -23.54
CA LEU A 160 -6.30 1.44 -24.47
C LEU A 160 -6.42 0.47 -25.66
N ALA A 161 -6.25 0.98 -26.88
CA ALA A 161 -6.25 0.15 -28.08
C ALA A 161 -4.99 -0.75 -28.14
N ALA A 162 -5.11 -1.92 -28.78
CA ALA A 162 -4.06 -2.95 -28.77
C ALA A 162 -2.72 -2.49 -29.39
N ASP A 163 -2.77 -1.57 -30.34
CA ASP A 163 -1.63 -1.01 -31.07
C ASP A 163 -1.15 0.35 -30.53
N MET A 164 -1.80 0.86 -29.48
CA MET A 164 -1.45 2.13 -28.85
C MET A 164 -0.60 1.93 -27.59
N THR A 165 0.23 2.93 -27.33
CA THR A 165 0.95 3.10 -26.07
C THR A 165 0.36 4.27 -25.29
N LEU A 166 0.47 4.22 -23.97
CA LEU A 166 0.01 5.31 -23.12
C LEU A 166 1.01 6.47 -23.21
N ALA A 167 0.65 7.56 -23.88
CA ALA A 167 1.56 8.68 -24.10
C ALA A 167 1.91 9.41 -22.79
N GLU A 168 0.87 9.69 -22.00
CA GLU A 168 0.94 10.36 -20.70
C GLU A 168 -0.29 9.95 -19.87
N VAL A 169 -0.26 10.22 -18.57
CA VAL A 169 -1.43 10.33 -17.69
C VAL A 169 -1.56 11.81 -17.33
N SER A 170 -2.57 12.48 -17.88
CA SER A 170 -2.80 13.92 -17.70
C SER A 170 -4.07 14.19 -16.90
N CYS A 171 -4.33 15.46 -16.60
CA CYS A 171 -5.40 15.92 -15.72
C CYS A 171 -6.73 15.22 -16.04
N ILE A 172 -7.05 15.10 -17.33
CA ILE A 172 -8.33 14.57 -17.79
C ILE A 172 -8.49 13.06 -17.56
N ASP A 173 -7.40 12.29 -17.52
CA ASP A 173 -7.46 10.84 -17.27
C ASP A 173 -7.94 10.54 -15.85
N CYS A 174 -7.40 11.29 -14.89
CA CYS A 174 -7.76 11.12 -13.49
C CYS A 174 -9.08 11.85 -13.16
N HIS A 175 -9.24 13.08 -13.63
CA HIS A 175 -10.34 13.95 -13.21
C HIS A 175 -11.59 13.90 -14.10
N ILE A 176 -11.59 13.18 -15.23
CA ILE A 176 -12.79 12.94 -16.06
C ILE A 176 -12.94 11.45 -16.30
N ASP A 177 -12.15 10.88 -17.22
CA ASP A 177 -12.12 9.45 -17.52
C ASP A 177 -10.81 9.10 -18.25
N ILE A 178 -10.32 7.88 -18.03
CA ILE A 178 -9.05 7.42 -18.58
C ILE A 178 -9.18 7.27 -20.09
N GLY A 179 -8.30 7.92 -20.85
CA GLY A 179 -8.34 7.96 -22.31
C GLY A 179 -9.26 9.05 -22.89
N ALA A 180 -9.94 9.84 -22.05
CA ALA A 180 -10.79 10.94 -22.50
C ALA A 180 -9.98 12.01 -23.25
N GLN A 181 -10.58 12.55 -24.31
CA GLN A 181 -10.00 13.63 -25.12
C GLN A 181 -10.58 15.01 -24.74
N GLN A 182 -11.79 15.02 -24.21
CA GLN A 182 -12.48 16.20 -23.69
C GLN A 182 -13.47 15.79 -22.58
N GLY A 183 -13.87 16.74 -21.75
CA GLY A 183 -14.87 16.53 -20.71
C GLY A 183 -15.58 17.82 -20.30
N ASP A 184 -16.83 17.71 -19.85
CA ASP A 184 -17.65 18.80 -19.29
C ASP A 184 -17.26 19.03 -17.82
N HIS A 185 -16.62 20.16 -17.54
CA HIS A 185 -16.12 20.52 -16.22
C HIS A 185 -17.22 20.58 -15.14
N ALA A 186 -18.45 20.93 -15.51
CA ALA A 186 -19.54 21.07 -14.56
C ALA A 186 -20.32 19.76 -14.33
N LYS A 187 -19.99 18.68 -15.04
CA LYS A 187 -20.74 17.42 -14.98
C LYS A 187 -19.88 16.18 -14.79
N GLU A 188 -18.72 16.14 -15.42
CA GLU A 188 -17.89 14.94 -15.50
C GLU A 188 -16.65 15.03 -14.61
N LEU A 189 -16.36 16.20 -14.03
CA LEU A 189 -15.23 16.38 -13.11
C LEU A 189 -15.39 15.46 -11.89
N ARG A 190 -14.35 14.70 -11.57
CA ARG A 190 -14.29 13.85 -10.36
C ARG A 190 -13.01 14.10 -9.56
N MET A 191 -13.07 13.74 -8.28
CA MET A 191 -11.88 13.54 -7.46
C MET A 191 -11.48 12.07 -7.57
N PRO A 192 -10.23 11.76 -7.98
CA PRO A 192 -9.78 10.38 -8.13
C PRO A 192 -9.77 9.65 -6.78
N ASP A 193 -10.48 8.53 -6.70
CA ASP A 193 -10.42 7.62 -5.56
C ASP A 193 -9.53 6.40 -5.85
N GLY A 194 -9.51 5.43 -4.93
CA GLY A 194 -8.70 4.21 -5.08
C GLY A 194 -9.00 3.42 -6.37
N ALA A 195 -10.25 3.32 -6.80
CA ALA A 195 -10.62 2.57 -8.00
C ALA A 195 -10.18 3.29 -9.28
N VAL A 196 -10.24 4.64 -9.31
CA VAL A 196 -9.68 5.42 -10.41
C VAL A 196 -8.18 5.14 -10.58
N CYS A 197 -7.43 5.10 -9.48
CA CYS A 197 -6.01 4.73 -9.52
C CYS A 197 -5.82 3.26 -9.94
N GLY A 198 -6.64 2.35 -9.40
CA GLY A 198 -6.62 0.91 -9.65
C GLY A 198 -6.96 0.49 -11.09
N THR A 199 -7.54 1.39 -11.89
CA THR A 199 -7.78 1.13 -13.32
C THR A 199 -6.46 0.95 -14.09
N CYS A 200 -5.42 1.68 -13.69
CA CYS A 200 -4.05 1.53 -14.20
C CYS A 200 -3.22 0.61 -13.27
N HIS A 201 -3.17 0.97 -11.99
CA HIS A 201 -2.33 0.35 -10.97
C HIS A 201 -3.05 -0.80 -10.26
N LEU A 202 -3.54 -1.76 -11.05
CA LEU A 202 -4.35 -2.86 -10.55
C LEU A 202 -3.60 -3.70 -9.52
N GLN A 203 -2.31 -3.98 -9.73
CA GLN A 203 -1.51 -4.72 -8.77
C GLN A 203 -1.45 -4.01 -7.42
N GLN A 204 -1.05 -2.74 -7.37
CA GLN A 204 -0.90 -2.01 -6.10
C GLN A 204 -2.24 -1.81 -5.39
N TRP A 205 -3.33 -1.60 -6.15
CA TRP A 205 -4.66 -1.50 -5.57
C TRP A 205 -5.15 -2.84 -5.01
N ALA A 206 -4.94 -3.96 -5.72
CA ALA A 206 -5.26 -5.29 -5.23
C ALA A 206 -4.42 -5.70 -4.01
N GLU A 207 -3.13 -5.36 -3.99
CA GLU A 207 -2.27 -5.52 -2.81
C GLU A 207 -2.86 -4.80 -1.60
N ARG A 208 -3.23 -3.52 -1.73
CA ARG A 208 -3.90 -2.78 -0.65
C ARG A 208 -5.22 -3.42 -0.26
N GLU A 209 -6.10 -3.73 -1.22
CA GLU A 209 -7.40 -4.34 -0.93
C GLU A 209 -7.28 -5.72 -0.25
N SER A 210 -6.16 -6.43 -0.43
CA SER A 210 -5.91 -7.71 0.23
C SER A 210 -5.70 -7.60 1.75
N GLU A 211 -5.51 -6.39 2.29
CA GLU A 211 -5.50 -6.19 3.75
C GLU A 211 -6.83 -6.64 4.38
N ARG A 212 -7.95 -6.52 3.65
CA ARG A 212 -9.27 -7.01 4.06
C ARG A 212 -9.29 -8.52 4.29
N ASP A 213 -8.48 -9.25 3.52
CA ASP A 213 -8.50 -10.70 3.42
C ASP A 213 -7.35 -11.37 4.21
N THR A 214 -6.31 -10.61 4.55
CA THR A 214 -5.08 -11.13 5.19
C THR A 214 -4.96 -10.80 6.67
N LEU A 215 -5.74 -9.85 7.17
CA LEU A 215 -5.81 -9.54 8.59
C LEU A 215 -7.09 -10.10 9.20
N ASP A 216 -7.09 -11.42 9.38
CA ASP A 216 -8.12 -12.14 10.11
C ASP A 216 -7.56 -12.58 11.47
N TRP A 217 -8.15 -12.05 12.55
CA TRP A 217 -7.65 -12.24 13.90
C TRP A 217 -8.19 -13.55 14.49
N PRO A 218 -7.34 -14.41 15.08
CA PRO A 218 -7.75 -15.78 15.45
C PRO A 218 -8.84 -15.86 16.52
N HIS A 219 -9.06 -14.77 17.27
CA HIS A 219 -10.05 -14.72 18.35
C HIS A 219 -10.84 -13.39 18.33
N ASP A 220 -11.13 -12.84 17.14
CA ASP A 220 -11.92 -11.62 16.97
C ASP A 220 -11.40 -10.41 17.79
N GLN A 221 -10.08 -10.32 18.01
CA GLN A 221 -9.48 -9.22 18.78
C GLN A 221 -9.74 -7.86 18.13
N TRP A 222 -9.86 -7.85 16.80
CA TRP A 222 -10.35 -6.74 16.00
C TRP A 222 -11.33 -7.25 14.96
N PRO A 223 -12.21 -6.38 14.43
CA PRO A 223 -13.00 -6.73 13.24
C PRO A 223 -12.08 -7.18 12.09
N ALA A 224 -12.53 -8.19 11.33
CA ALA A 224 -11.78 -8.71 10.19
C ALA A 224 -11.35 -7.59 9.23
N GLY A 225 -10.12 -7.69 8.73
CA GLY A 225 -9.49 -6.71 7.87
C GLY A 225 -9.02 -5.44 8.59
N ARG A 226 -9.08 -5.34 9.91
CA ARG A 226 -8.67 -4.14 10.68
C ARG A 226 -7.70 -4.47 11.83
N PRO A 227 -6.81 -3.53 12.21
CA PRO A 227 -6.55 -2.22 11.59
C PRO A 227 -5.83 -2.33 10.23
N SER A 228 -6.23 -1.54 9.24
CA SER A 228 -5.64 -1.54 7.89
C SER A 228 -5.90 -0.22 7.16
N HIS A 229 -5.14 0.05 6.10
CA HIS A 229 -5.40 1.18 5.20
C HIS A 229 -6.59 0.91 4.27
N ALA A 230 -6.92 -0.35 3.99
CA ALA A 230 -8.10 -0.72 3.21
C ALA A 230 -9.43 -0.35 3.90
N LEU A 231 -9.43 -0.23 5.23
CA LEU A 231 -10.63 0.00 6.05
C LEU A 231 -10.49 1.14 7.07
N ASP A 232 -9.52 2.04 6.87
CA ASP A 232 -9.25 3.14 7.81
C ASP A 232 -10.41 4.14 7.88
N TYR A 233 -10.97 4.54 6.73
CA TYR A 233 -12.12 5.44 6.67
C TYR A 233 -13.36 4.79 7.28
N ARG A 234 -13.62 3.50 7.01
CA ARG A 234 -14.69 2.73 7.67
C ARG A 234 -14.51 2.75 9.19
N ALA A 235 -13.30 2.50 9.69
CA ALA A 235 -13.01 2.52 11.12
C ALA A 235 -13.28 3.90 11.74
N ASN A 236 -12.94 4.98 11.03
CA ASN A 236 -13.20 6.36 11.45
C ASN A 236 -14.70 6.65 11.53
N VAL A 237 -15.46 6.44 10.45
CA VAL A 237 -16.88 6.80 10.43
C VAL A 237 -17.77 5.90 11.28
N GLU A 238 -17.30 4.68 11.57
CA GLU A 238 -17.94 3.77 12.53
C GLU A 238 -17.47 3.96 13.98
N THR A 239 -16.65 4.97 14.27
CA THR A 239 -16.31 5.34 15.65
C THR A 239 -17.44 6.18 16.24
N ALA A 240 -18.06 5.70 17.33
CA ALA A 240 -19.29 6.29 17.87
C ALA A 240 -19.13 7.77 18.27
N ILE A 241 -18.00 8.14 18.91
CA ILE A 241 -17.75 9.55 19.27
C ILE A 241 -17.53 10.42 18.03
N TRP A 242 -16.85 9.91 17.00
CA TRP A 242 -16.67 10.61 15.74
C TRP A 242 -18.03 10.89 15.08
N ALA A 243 -18.93 9.91 15.04
CA ALA A 243 -20.25 10.07 14.44
C ALA A 243 -21.18 10.95 15.28
N GLY A 244 -21.12 10.85 16.62
CA GLY A 244 -22.04 11.53 17.53
C GLY A 244 -21.63 12.93 17.98
N MET A 245 -20.37 13.33 17.80
CA MET A 245 -19.91 14.63 18.29
C MET A 245 -20.41 15.80 17.40
N PRO A 246 -20.86 16.93 17.99
CA PRO A 246 -21.34 18.07 17.24
C PRO A 246 -20.20 18.91 16.61
N GLN A 247 -18.97 18.82 17.10
CA GLN A 247 -17.83 19.55 16.55
C GLN A 247 -17.28 18.88 15.29
N ARG A 248 -17.99 19.02 14.17
CA ARG A 248 -17.67 18.32 12.91
C ARG A 248 -16.28 18.64 12.38
N GLU A 249 -15.78 19.85 12.55
CA GLU A 249 -14.42 20.21 12.14
C GLU A 249 -13.34 19.49 12.97
N ILE A 250 -13.63 19.18 14.24
CA ILE A 250 -12.73 18.36 15.08
C ILE A 250 -12.80 16.90 14.62
N ALA A 251 -14.01 16.38 14.38
CA ALA A 251 -14.20 15.02 13.84
C ALA A 251 -13.48 14.86 12.50
N GLU A 252 -13.54 15.86 11.62
CA GLU A 252 -12.87 15.80 10.33
C GLU A 252 -11.35 15.79 10.45
N GLY A 253 -10.79 16.33 11.54
CA GLY A 253 -9.39 16.15 11.90
C GLY A 253 -8.98 14.67 11.99
N CYS A 254 -9.85 13.81 12.53
CA CYS A 254 -9.62 12.36 12.52
C CYS A 254 -9.70 11.80 11.09
N THR A 255 -10.69 12.26 10.30
CA THR A 255 -10.87 11.85 8.90
C THR A 255 -9.65 12.20 8.02
N PHE A 256 -8.89 13.25 8.34
CA PHE A 256 -7.65 13.58 7.65
C PHE A 256 -6.56 12.50 7.80
N CYS A 257 -6.54 11.77 8.92
CA CYS A 257 -5.64 10.63 9.11
C CYS A 257 -6.19 9.33 8.51
N HIS A 258 -7.52 9.23 8.38
CA HIS A 258 -8.23 8.02 7.96
C HIS A 258 -8.88 8.18 6.58
N ASN A 259 -8.07 8.37 5.54
CA ASN A 259 -8.53 8.51 4.15
C ASN A 259 -7.66 7.74 3.15
N ASN A 260 -6.88 6.76 3.60
CA ASN A 260 -6.16 5.87 2.68
C ASN A 260 -7.14 4.97 1.93
N GLN A 261 -8.23 4.54 2.56
CA GLN A 261 -9.29 3.75 1.94
C GLN A 261 -9.81 4.46 0.69
N THR A 262 -10.11 5.76 0.81
CA THR A 262 -10.85 6.53 -0.19
C THR A 262 -10.00 7.15 -1.29
N LYS A 263 -8.68 7.28 -1.11
CA LYS A 263 -7.75 7.87 -2.09
C LYS A 263 -6.31 7.41 -1.87
N CYS A 264 -5.50 7.42 -2.93
CA CYS A 264 -4.13 6.89 -2.90
C CYS A 264 -3.03 7.94 -2.70
N ASP A 265 -3.36 9.22 -2.52
CA ASP A 265 -2.39 10.33 -2.52
C ASP A 265 -1.88 10.72 -1.11
N THR A 266 -1.93 9.80 -0.14
CA THR A 266 -1.54 10.03 1.25
C THR A 266 -0.04 9.87 1.49
N CYS A 267 0.60 8.92 0.79
CA CYS A 267 2.04 8.65 0.92
C CYS A 267 2.86 9.24 -0.23
N HIS A 268 2.39 9.11 -1.47
CA HIS A 268 2.96 9.77 -2.65
C HIS A 268 2.02 10.88 -3.09
N THR A 269 2.24 12.09 -2.56
CA THR A 269 1.24 13.14 -2.63
C THR A 269 1.01 13.68 -4.04
N ARG A 270 -0.20 14.18 -4.26
CA ARG A 270 -0.56 14.89 -5.49
C ARG A 270 0.26 16.19 -5.64
N HIS A 271 0.64 16.62 -6.84
CA HIS A 271 0.37 16.01 -8.14
C HIS A 271 1.64 15.39 -8.75
N GLU A 272 2.69 15.19 -7.96
CA GLU A 272 3.94 14.59 -8.41
C GLU A 272 3.90 13.06 -8.31
N PHE A 273 3.13 12.52 -7.34
CA PHE A 273 2.96 11.09 -7.11
C PHE A 273 4.30 10.35 -7.01
N SER A 274 5.22 10.95 -6.25
CA SER A 274 6.62 10.53 -6.21
C SER A 274 6.80 9.26 -5.37
N THR A 275 7.31 8.20 -6.00
CA THR A 275 7.73 7.00 -5.24
C THR A 275 8.93 7.27 -4.34
N VAL A 276 9.74 8.29 -4.65
CA VAL A 276 10.84 8.73 -3.78
C VAL A 276 10.29 9.31 -2.48
N GLU A 277 9.28 10.17 -2.58
CA GLU A 277 8.59 10.74 -1.42
C GLU A 277 7.96 9.64 -0.56
N ALA A 278 7.19 8.74 -1.17
CA ALA A 278 6.48 7.68 -0.44
C ALA A 278 7.38 6.66 0.25
N ARG A 279 8.68 6.59 -0.08
CA ARG A 279 9.64 5.68 0.58
C ARG A 279 10.29 6.30 1.81
N LYS A 280 10.14 7.61 2.01
CA LYS A 280 10.72 8.33 3.14
C LYS A 280 9.79 8.25 4.36
N PRO A 281 10.32 8.07 5.58
CA PRO A 281 9.52 8.02 6.82
C PRO A 281 8.54 9.18 7.02
N GLU A 282 8.86 10.38 6.52
CA GLU A 282 8.00 11.58 6.61
C GLU A 282 6.64 11.38 5.95
N ALA A 283 6.53 10.51 4.93
CA ALA A 283 5.26 10.19 4.28
C ALA A 283 4.25 9.54 5.25
N CYS A 284 4.74 8.83 6.28
CA CYS A 284 3.89 8.21 7.30
C CYS A 284 3.60 9.16 8.48
N ALA A 285 4.44 10.17 8.67
CA ALA A 285 4.51 10.96 9.89
C ALA A 285 3.25 11.77 10.20
N THR A 286 2.47 12.15 9.18
CA THR A 286 1.25 12.96 9.38
C THR A 286 0.16 12.19 10.12
N CYS A 287 0.12 10.86 9.97
CA CYS A 287 -0.89 10.00 10.59
C CYS A 287 -0.33 9.18 11.76
N HIS A 288 0.89 8.64 11.59
CA HIS A 288 1.56 7.79 12.58
C HIS A 288 2.43 8.61 13.55
N ASN A 289 1.79 9.47 14.35
CA ASN A 289 2.42 10.33 15.34
C ASN A 289 1.48 10.56 16.54
N GLY A 290 1.96 11.30 17.55
CA GLY A 290 1.07 11.86 18.56
C GLY A 290 0.84 10.96 19.77
N VAL A 291 -0.17 11.28 20.56
CA VAL A 291 -0.27 10.79 21.96
C VAL A 291 -0.62 9.31 22.08
N ASP A 292 -1.36 8.78 21.11
CA ASP A 292 -1.88 7.42 21.11
C ASP A 292 -1.02 6.47 20.28
N HIS A 293 -0.45 6.94 19.17
CA HIS A 293 0.47 6.20 18.28
C HIS A 293 1.72 7.02 17.91
N ASN A 294 2.67 7.17 18.84
CA ASN A 294 3.91 7.93 18.61
C ASN A 294 4.97 7.17 17.78
N GLU A 295 4.59 6.42 16.75
CA GLU A 295 5.53 5.57 16.00
C GLU A 295 6.61 6.40 15.30
N TYR A 296 6.25 7.53 14.69
CA TYR A 296 7.23 8.37 13.99
C TYR A 296 8.26 8.96 14.98
N GLU A 297 7.83 9.44 16.13
CA GLU A 297 8.71 9.94 17.18
C GLU A 297 9.63 8.84 17.72
N ASN A 298 9.07 7.66 18.01
CA ASN A 298 9.85 6.51 18.47
C ASN A 298 10.86 6.06 17.41
N PHE A 299 10.46 6.02 16.14
CA PHE A 299 11.35 5.70 15.03
C PHE A 299 12.50 6.70 14.94
N LEU A 300 12.20 8.01 14.88
CA LEU A 300 13.22 9.04 14.74
C LEU A 300 14.20 9.06 15.92
N LEU A 301 13.73 8.79 17.14
CA LEU A 301 14.57 8.75 18.34
C LEU A 301 15.34 7.42 18.50
N SER A 302 14.98 6.38 17.73
CA SER A 302 15.72 5.13 17.69
C SER A 302 17.06 5.26 16.97
N LYS A 303 17.91 4.23 17.07
CA LYS A 303 19.14 4.15 16.27
C LYS A 303 18.88 3.97 14.77
N HIS A 304 17.77 3.33 14.39
CA HIS A 304 17.37 3.25 12.99
C HIS A 304 17.07 4.66 12.44
N GLY A 305 16.24 5.43 13.13
CA GLY A 305 15.92 6.81 12.76
C GLY A 305 17.10 7.77 12.85
N THR A 306 18.03 7.56 13.78
CA THR A 306 19.28 8.35 13.84
C THR A 306 20.14 8.12 12.60
N ILE A 307 20.28 6.88 12.13
CA ILE A 307 21.04 6.57 10.90
C ILE A 307 20.32 7.15 9.69
N TYR A 308 18.98 7.02 9.61
CA TYR A 308 18.18 7.66 8.58
C TYR A 308 18.42 9.18 8.53
N GLN A 309 18.30 9.89 9.65
CA GLN A 309 18.50 11.35 9.69
C GLN A 309 19.93 11.79 9.33
N THR A 310 20.93 10.94 9.58
CA THR A 310 22.35 11.29 9.36
C THR A 310 22.90 10.82 8.02
N ARG A 311 22.25 9.85 7.37
CA ARG A 311 22.74 9.21 6.13
C ARG A 311 21.69 9.11 5.02
N GLY A 312 20.41 9.34 5.31
CA GLY A 312 19.30 9.17 4.37
C GLY A 312 19.43 10.02 3.11
N ASP A 313 20.04 11.20 3.21
CA ASP A 313 20.32 12.06 2.04
C ASP A 313 21.34 11.47 1.06
N SER A 314 22.14 10.48 1.50
CA SER A 314 23.11 9.78 0.65
C SER A 314 22.55 8.52 -0.01
N TRP A 315 21.33 8.11 0.33
CA TRP A 315 20.69 6.94 -0.26
C TRP A 315 20.01 7.32 -1.59
N ASP A 316 20.02 6.40 -2.55
CA ASP A 316 19.24 6.57 -3.76
C ASP A 316 17.80 6.10 -3.54
N TRP A 317 16.89 7.05 -3.36
CA TRP A 317 15.47 6.76 -3.14
C TRP A 317 14.70 6.34 -4.39
N ASN A 318 15.34 6.34 -5.57
CA ASN A 318 14.71 5.86 -6.80
C ASN A 318 14.63 4.33 -6.85
N VAL A 319 15.57 3.63 -6.22
CA VAL A 319 15.61 2.17 -6.16
C VAL A 319 14.35 1.62 -5.48
N ARG A 320 13.90 0.42 -5.85
CA ARG A 320 12.77 -0.23 -5.19
C ARG A 320 13.17 -0.64 -3.77
N LEU A 321 12.17 -0.79 -2.88
CA LEU A 321 12.40 -1.24 -1.51
C LEU A 321 13.15 -2.58 -1.46
N ALA A 322 12.80 -3.50 -2.36
CA ALA A 322 13.48 -4.80 -2.51
C ALA A 322 14.98 -4.68 -2.79
N ASP A 323 15.40 -3.63 -3.48
CA ASP A 323 16.79 -3.42 -3.88
C ASP A 323 17.54 -2.49 -2.90
N ALA A 324 16.83 -1.83 -1.99
CA ALA A 324 17.35 -0.69 -1.23
C ALA A 324 18.56 -1.03 -0.35
N VAL A 325 18.52 -2.17 0.36
CA VAL A 325 19.62 -2.59 1.24
C VAL A 325 20.85 -2.99 0.44
N GLU A 326 20.68 -3.75 -0.64
CA GLU A 326 21.78 -4.12 -1.54
C GLU A 326 22.44 -2.88 -2.16
N GLN A 327 21.64 -1.84 -2.46
CA GLN A 327 22.09 -0.56 -3.00
C GLN A 327 22.64 0.42 -1.93
N GLY A 328 22.85 -0.05 -0.71
CA GLY A 328 23.61 0.69 0.32
C GLY A 328 22.76 1.45 1.34
N GLN A 329 21.43 1.22 1.40
CA GLN A 329 20.62 1.68 2.52
C GLN A 329 21.01 0.93 3.80
N GLN A 330 21.48 1.68 4.81
CA GLN A 330 22.14 1.13 6.00
C GLN A 330 21.25 1.05 7.25
N ALA A 331 20.00 1.52 7.15
CA ALA A 331 19.03 1.43 8.23
C ALA A 331 17.62 1.27 7.67
N PRO A 332 16.72 0.62 8.43
CA PRO A 332 15.35 0.46 7.98
C PRO A 332 14.58 1.78 8.02
N THR A 333 13.54 1.86 7.21
CA THR A 333 12.49 2.89 7.24
C THR A 333 11.15 2.24 7.57
N CYS A 334 10.11 3.06 7.79
CA CYS A 334 8.74 2.58 8.00
C CYS A 334 8.33 1.60 6.89
N GLN A 335 8.57 1.97 5.64
CA GLN A 335 8.21 1.24 4.44
C GLN A 335 9.02 -0.05 4.31
N LEU A 336 10.34 0.00 4.54
CA LEU A 336 11.19 -1.20 4.46
C LEU A 336 10.75 -2.26 5.48
N CYS A 337 10.31 -1.84 6.66
CA CYS A 337 9.82 -2.75 7.69
C CYS A 337 8.39 -3.24 7.44
N HIS A 338 7.46 -2.35 7.10
CA HIS A 338 6.03 -2.67 7.13
C HIS A 338 5.45 -3.14 5.80
N MET A 339 6.07 -2.79 4.66
CA MET A 339 5.66 -3.27 3.34
C MET A 339 6.29 -4.61 2.97
N GLU A 340 7.32 -5.03 3.70
CA GLU A 340 8.01 -6.31 3.48
C GLU A 340 7.24 -7.48 4.10
N TYR A 341 7.17 -8.60 3.39
CA TYR A 341 6.71 -9.87 3.93
C TYR A 341 7.39 -11.02 3.17
N GLN A 342 8.18 -11.83 3.89
CA GLN A 342 8.86 -13.01 3.34
C GLN A 342 9.76 -12.69 2.13
N GLY A 343 10.48 -11.57 2.19
CA GLY A 343 11.40 -11.10 1.16
C GLY A 343 10.73 -10.30 0.03
N GLU A 344 9.41 -10.28 -0.04
CA GLU A 344 8.64 -9.54 -1.05
C GLU A 344 8.09 -8.22 -0.47
N PHE A 345 7.75 -7.28 -1.36
CA PHE A 345 7.26 -5.95 -0.97
C PHE A 345 5.95 -5.60 -1.69
N SER A 346 4.94 -5.14 -0.95
CA SER A 346 3.65 -4.71 -1.50
C SER A 346 2.97 -3.62 -0.68
N HIS A 347 1.83 -3.13 -1.20
CA HIS A 347 0.93 -2.22 -0.49
C HIS A 347 0.09 -2.87 0.61
N ASN A 348 0.29 -4.17 0.88
CA ASN A 348 -0.30 -4.82 2.06
C ASN A 348 0.64 -4.69 3.26
N VAL A 349 0.28 -3.84 4.23
CA VAL A 349 1.13 -3.58 5.41
C VAL A 349 0.73 -4.35 6.66
N VAL A 350 -0.26 -5.25 6.56
CA VAL A 350 -0.91 -5.86 7.73
C VAL A 350 -0.47 -7.29 8.02
N ARG A 351 0.24 -7.95 7.10
CA ARG A 351 0.59 -9.38 7.20
C ARG A 351 1.52 -9.76 8.36
N LYS A 352 2.19 -8.79 8.98
CA LYS A 352 3.06 -9.02 10.16
C LYS A 352 2.51 -8.44 11.47
N VAL A 353 1.31 -7.86 11.45
CA VAL A 353 0.69 -7.27 12.65
C VAL A 353 0.45 -8.34 13.72
N ARG A 354 0.99 -8.12 14.93
CA ARG A 354 0.76 -8.96 16.12
C ARG A 354 0.03 -8.18 17.22
N TRP A 355 0.55 -7.00 17.57
CA TRP A 355 0.00 -6.20 18.67
C TRP A 355 -1.18 -5.30 18.29
N GLY A 356 -1.44 -5.10 16.99
CA GLY A 356 -2.65 -4.42 16.52
C GLY A 356 -2.79 -2.99 17.04
N PHE A 357 -1.68 -2.25 17.16
CA PHE A 357 -1.60 -0.90 17.73
C PHE A 357 -1.88 -0.83 19.24
N ASN A 358 -3.05 -1.29 19.71
CA ASN A 358 -3.44 -1.21 21.12
C ASN A 358 -3.18 -2.55 21.84
N PRO A 359 -2.25 -2.61 22.82
CA PRO A 359 -2.06 -3.80 23.64
C PRO A 359 -3.33 -4.14 24.41
N MET A 360 -3.86 -5.34 24.20
CA MET A 360 -5.05 -5.85 24.88
C MET A 360 -4.75 -7.20 25.54
N PRO A 361 -5.40 -7.54 26.68
CA PRO A 361 -5.24 -8.87 27.29
C PRO A 361 -5.54 -10.00 26.31
N ALA A 362 -6.60 -9.87 25.49
CA ALA A 362 -6.96 -10.83 24.46
C ALA A 362 -5.88 -11.07 23.38
N ILE A 363 -4.95 -10.12 23.20
CA ILE A 363 -3.76 -10.30 22.35
C ILE A 363 -2.62 -10.90 23.18
N ALA A 364 -2.31 -10.30 24.33
CA ALA A 364 -1.18 -10.69 25.18
C ALA A 364 -1.25 -12.16 25.64
N ASP A 365 -2.46 -12.64 25.92
CA ASP A 365 -2.74 -14.01 26.39
C ASP A 365 -2.65 -15.06 25.28
N ASN A 366 -2.53 -14.65 24.01
CA ASN A 366 -2.57 -15.55 22.85
C ASN A 366 -1.32 -15.45 21.95
N LEU A 367 -0.23 -14.82 22.39
CA LEU A 367 0.97 -14.65 21.55
C LEU A 367 1.67 -15.97 21.17
N ASP A 368 1.36 -17.06 21.87
CA ASP A 368 1.82 -18.42 21.59
C ASP A 368 0.94 -19.17 20.58
N HIS A 369 -0.19 -18.59 20.17
CA HIS A 369 -1.01 -19.17 19.10
C HIS A 369 -0.24 -19.13 17.77
N PRO A 370 -0.29 -20.20 16.93
CA PRO A 370 0.53 -20.31 15.72
C PRO A 370 0.46 -19.10 14.78
N TRP A 371 -0.71 -18.48 14.65
CA TRP A 371 -0.90 -17.24 13.87
C TRP A 371 0.03 -16.09 14.31
N PHE A 372 0.28 -15.92 15.61
CA PHE A 372 1.18 -14.88 16.12
C PHE A 372 2.65 -15.29 15.98
N GLU A 373 2.95 -16.59 16.12
CA GLU A 373 4.31 -17.13 15.94
C GLU A 373 4.77 -17.00 14.48
N ASP A 374 3.91 -17.32 13.52
CA ASP A 374 4.20 -17.18 12.08
C ASP A 374 4.52 -15.73 11.73
N ARG A 375 3.77 -14.79 12.29
CA ARG A 375 4.02 -13.35 12.10
C ARG A 375 5.27 -12.86 12.83
N GLN A 376 5.61 -13.47 13.96
CA GLN A 376 6.87 -13.19 14.65
C GLN A 376 8.06 -13.70 13.82
N ALA A 377 7.94 -14.87 13.18
CA ALA A 377 8.94 -15.39 12.28
C ALA A 377 9.13 -14.47 11.06
N ALA A 378 8.03 -13.95 10.48
CA ALA A 378 8.10 -12.96 9.41
C ALA A 378 8.84 -11.67 9.84
N TRP A 379 8.62 -11.17 11.06
CA TRP A 379 9.42 -10.06 11.59
C TRP A 379 10.91 -10.40 11.76
N GLN A 380 11.21 -11.61 12.24
CA GLN A 380 12.60 -12.06 12.38
C GLN A 380 13.32 -12.09 11.04
N GLU A 381 12.63 -12.47 9.96
CA GLU A 381 13.17 -12.44 8.60
C GLU A 381 13.51 -11.01 8.17
N THR A 382 12.58 -10.05 8.35
CA THR A 382 12.83 -8.62 8.08
C THR A 382 14.07 -8.12 8.83
N CYS A 383 14.18 -8.44 10.12
CA CYS A 383 15.32 -8.04 10.94
C CYS A 383 16.62 -8.72 10.47
N SER A 384 16.53 -9.93 9.94
CA SER A 384 17.67 -10.74 9.52
C SER A 384 18.33 -10.25 8.23
N THR A 385 17.71 -9.30 7.53
CA THR A 385 18.35 -8.52 6.47
C THR A 385 19.60 -7.77 6.96
N CYS A 386 19.67 -7.42 8.25
CA CYS A 386 20.79 -6.68 8.84
C CYS A 386 21.38 -7.31 10.11
N HIS A 387 20.56 -7.99 10.92
CA HIS A 387 20.96 -8.53 12.21
C HIS A 387 21.02 -10.06 12.17
N SER A 388 21.78 -10.67 13.09
CA SER A 388 21.68 -12.12 13.24
C SER A 388 20.27 -12.51 13.72
N PRO A 389 19.71 -13.66 13.31
CA PRO A 389 18.40 -14.12 13.77
C PRO A 389 18.28 -14.16 15.30
N ARG A 390 19.36 -14.55 16.00
CA ARG A 390 19.41 -14.56 17.48
C ARG A 390 19.20 -13.17 18.09
N PHE A 391 19.78 -12.13 17.49
CA PHE A 391 19.59 -10.75 17.96
C PHE A 391 18.15 -10.29 17.73
N ALA A 392 17.61 -10.57 16.55
CA ALA A 392 16.23 -10.24 16.21
C ALA A 392 15.24 -10.89 17.18
N GLN A 393 15.37 -12.20 17.39
CA GLN A 393 14.56 -12.95 18.35
C GLN A 393 14.63 -12.35 19.75
N ALA A 394 15.84 -12.14 20.29
CA ALA A 394 16.01 -11.62 21.64
C ALA A 394 15.38 -10.22 21.81
N TYR A 395 15.47 -9.36 20.79
CA TYR A 395 14.87 -8.03 20.85
C TYR A 395 13.33 -8.08 20.72
N LEU A 396 12.78 -8.95 19.89
CA LEU A 396 11.34 -9.14 19.75
C LEU A 396 10.72 -9.75 21.03
N GLU A 397 11.41 -10.71 21.67
CA GLU A 397 11.01 -11.23 22.99
C GLU A 397 11.07 -10.15 24.07
N PHE A 398 12.10 -9.30 24.04
CA PHE A 398 12.20 -8.14 24.93
C PHE A 398 11.01 -7.17 24.75
N ILE A 399 10.62 -6.87 23.50
CA ILE A 399 9.44 -6.05 23.20
C ILE A 399 8.18 -6.70 23.77
N ASP A 400 7.93 -7.98 23.45
CA ASP A 400 6.70 -8.67 23.88
C ASP A 400 6.56 -8.68 25.41
N ASN A 401 7.65 -8.93 26.13
CA ASN A 401 7.65 -8.89 27.59
C ASN A 401 7.43 -7.48 28.13
N GLY A 402 8.08 -6.46 27.56
CA GLY A 402 7.89 -5.07 27.97
C GLY A 402 6.45 -4.59 27.74
N VAL A 403 5.81 -4.99 26.65
CA VAL A 403 4.40 -4.69 26.38
C VAL A 403 3.49 -5.38 27.40
N LYS A 404 3.75 -6.66 27.73
CA LYS A 404 3.01 -7.39 28.77
C LYS A 404 3.12 -6.74 30.14
N ASP A 405 4.32 -6.31 30.54
CA ASP A 405 4.54 -5.62 31.81
C ASP A 405 3.80 -4.28 31.86
N GLY A 406 3.88 -3.49 30.78
CA GLY A 406 3.15 -2.23 30.65
C GLY A 406 1.63 -2.42 30.72
N LEU A 407 1.13 -3.47 30.06
CA LEU A 407 -0.28 -3.85 30.11
C LEU A 407 -0.70 -4.27 31.52
N ALA A 408 0.12 -5.04 32.24
CA ALA A 408 -0.20 -5.43 33.62
C ALA A 408 -0.36 -4.21 34.54
N VAL A 409 0.52 -3.21 34.42
CA VAL A 409 0.41 -1.94 35.17
C VAL A 409 -0.88 -1.20 34.81
N GLU A 410 -1.26 -1.19 33.54
CA GLU A 410 -2.50 -0.56 33.07
C GLU A 410 -3.76 -1.27 33.61
N GLN A 411 -3.74 -2.60 33.67
CA GLN A 411 -4.84 -3.40 34.21
C GLN A 411 -4.95 -3.26 35.74
N ASP A 412 -3.83 -3.20 36.47
CA ASP A 412 -3.82 -2.97 37.92
C ASP A 412 -4.38 -1.59 38.31
N ALA A 413 -4.29 -0.61 37.41
CA ALA A 413 -4.78 0.75 37.62
C ALA A 413 -6.29 0.92 37.34
N LYS A 414 -6.91 -0.01 36.61
CA LYS A 414 -8.35 -0.02 36.29
C LYS A 414 -9.17 -0.60 37.45
#